data_AF-A0A9J6GUV0-F1
#
_entry.id   AF-A0A9J6GUV0-F1
#
_cell.length_a   1.000
_cell.length_b   1.000
_cell.length_c   1.000
_cell.angle_alpha   90.00
_cell.angle_beta   90.00
_cell.angle_gamma   90.00
#
_symmetry.space_group_name_H-M   'P 1'
#
loop_
_entity.id
_entity.type
_entity.pdbx_description
1 polymer ?
#
loop_
_entity_poly.entity_id
_entity_poly.type
_entity_poly.pdbx_seq_one_letter_code
_entity_poly.pdbx_strand_id
1 'polypeptide(L)'
;MAARHHTTERLTCLFPRHTIRSAIVGDSLIRHVHGHFHPSERGGTGFISYGGMKFEDVSAALEYLPPTVETLVLHVGTADIAESGSSSSLEKLRRMLARVRLHRPALKRICLSLPLPRTLNRRRRGGDWRFVRSFNCEASHFVREVRCLCQRKELGAYVRYIDHAFHELPARRVFAADRLHASFEGVALLAEHFRNALSFRALGWQRRPFKPRAPNNPTPGATPAQRECQRAPPSPEVSPTTAVTPKTSPRRPNGTRQTPPETTDAGVRND
;
A
#
# COMPACT_ATOMS: atom_id res chain seq x y z
N MET A 1 -20.92 11.52 -21.87
CA MET A 1 -19.70 11.01 -21.19
C MET A 1 -19.14 12.13 -20.33
N ALA A 2 -19.30 12.07 -19.01
CA ALA A 2 -18.83 13.12 -18.11
C ALA A 2 -17.31 13.02 -17.96
N ALA A 3 -16.59 14.06 -18.41
CA ALA A 3 -15.18 14.23 -18.15
C ALA A 3 -14.98 14.31 -16.63
N ARG A 4 -14.48 13.22 -16.03
CA ARG A 4 -13.98 13.28 -14.66
C ARG A 4 -12.78 14.21 -14.70
N HIS A 5 -12.95 15.43 -14.19
CA HIS A 5 -11.88 16.33 -13.81
C HIS A 5 -11.10 15.66 -12.66
N HIS A 6 -10.34 14.63 -12.97
CA HIS A 6 -9.25 14.20 -12.13
C HIS A 6 -8.27 15.37 -12.17
N THR A 7 -8.16 16.08 -11.05
CA THR A 7 -6.98 16.88 -10.73
C THR A 7 -5.80 15.94 -10.77
N THR A 8 -5.27 15.73 -11.97
CA THR A 8 -3.96 15.17 -12.22
C THR A 8 -3.03 16.18 -11.56
N GLU A 9 -2.63 15.90 -10.31
CA GLU A 9 -1.47 16.54 -9.71
C GLU A 9 -0.28 16.16 -10.62
N ARG A 10 -0.12 16.98 -11.66
CA ARG A 10 0.83 16.79 -12.74
C ARG A 10 2.22 17.02 -12.17
N LEU A 11 3.05 16.00 -12.29
CA LEU A 11 4.51 16.09 -12.33
C LEU A 11 5.11 16.97 -11.23
N THR A 12 5.12 16.49 -9.99
CA THR A 12 6.01 17.04 -8.97
C THR A 12 7.46 16.74 -9.33
N CYS A 13 8.18 17.80 -9.72
CA CYS A 13 9.64 17.90 -9.88
C CYS A 13 10.24 17.28 -11.15
N LEU A 14 10.07 17.95 -12.30
CA LEU A 14 11.06 17.86 -13.38
C LEU A 14 12.21 18.81 -13.04
N PHE A 15 13.40 18.29 -12.73
CA PHE A 15 14.59 19.13 -12.56
C PHE A 15 15.19 19.45 -13.94
N PRO A 16 15.07 20.69 -14.44
CA PRO A 16 15.32 21.02 -15.85
C PRO A 16 16.79 20.83 -16.31
N ARG A 17 17.71 20.58 -15.38
CA ARG A 17 19.14 20.35 -15.67
C ARG A 17 19.53 18.87 -15.72
N HIS A 18 18.61 17.93 -15.46
CA HIS A 18 18.93 16.51 -15.35
C HIS A 18 18.06 15.65 -16.26
N THR A 19 18.70 14.80 -17.07
CA THR A 19 18.01 13.76 -17.84
C THR A 19 17.35 12.76 -16.90
N ILE A 20 16.03 12.69 -16.92
CA ILE A 20 15.27 11.77 -16.07
C ILE A 20 15.42 10.35 -16.60
N ARG A 21 16.04 9.48 -15.80
CA ARG A 21 16.26 8.06 -16.14
C ARG A 21 15.38 7.11 -15.35
N SER A 22 14.76 7.59 -14.30
CA SER A 22 13.88 6.81 -13.44
C SER A 22 12.55 7.54 -13.21
N ALA A 23 11.49 6.78 -12.98
CA ALA A 23 10.20 7.34 -12.60
C ALA A 23 9.50 6.48 -11.55
N ILE A 24 8.69 7.12 -10.70
CA ILE A 24 7.80 6.50 -9.74
C ILE A 24 6.38 6.94 -10.09
N VAL A 25 5.51 5.96 -10.32
CA VAL A 25 4.09 6.15 -10.62
C VAL A 25 3.26 5.44 -9.56
N GLY A 26 2.30 6.11 -8.95
CA GLY A 26 1.44 5.42 -7.99
C GLY A 26 0.27 6.21 -7.41
N ASP A 27 -0.38 5.62 -6.41
CA ASP A 27 -1.54 6.21 -5.76
C ASP A 27 -1.16 7.34 -4.76
N SER A 28 -2.12 7.76 -3.93
CA SER A 28 -1.95 8.81 -2.91
C SER A 28 -0.79 8.57 -1.93
N LEU A 29 -0.30 7.34 -1.76
CA LEU A 29 0.87 7.05 -0.92
C LEU A 29 2.17 7.63 -1.48
N ILE A 30 2.24 7.87 -2.79
CA ILE A 30 3.42 8.41 -3.46
C ILE A 30 3.49 9.94 -3.38
N ARG A 31 2.36 10.61 -3.10
CA ARG A 31 2.25 12.07 -3.16
C ARG A 31 3.37 12.82 -2.45
N HIS A 32 3.80 12.34 -1.28
CA HIS A 32 4.81 13.02 -0.45
C HIS A 32 6.22 12.43 -0.56
N VAL A 33 6.40 11.35 -1.32
CA VAL A 33 7.67 10.65 -1.45
C VAL A 33 8.73 11.51 -2.14
N HIS A 34 8.32 12.37 -3.10
CA HIS A 34 9.24 13.23 -3.86
C HIS A 34 10.10 14.14 -2.97
N GLY A 35 9.60 14.57 -1.81
CA GLY A 35 10.34 15.40 -0.86
C GLY A 35 11.56 14.73 -0.24
N HIS A 36 11.68 13.40 -0.37
CA HIS A 36 12.83 12.61 0.10
C HIS A 36 13.83 12.26 -1.01
N PHE A 37 13.69 12.82 -2.20
CA PHE A 37 14.62 12.65 -3.31
C PHE A 37 15.41 13.94 -3.53
N HIS A 38 16.74 13.84 -3.55
CA HIS A 38 17.58 15.02 -3.75
C HIS A 38 17.58 15.43 -5.24
N PRO A 39 17.35 16.73 -5.54
CA PRO A 39 17.44 17.27 -6.90
C PRO A 39 18.75 16.99 -7.61
N SER A 40 19.84 16.85 -6.84
CA SER A 40 21.23 16.79 -7.31
C SER A 40 21.73 15.37 -7.60
N GLU A 41 20.93 14.33 -7.37
CA GLU A 41 21.32 12.97 -7.76
C GLU A 41 21.35 12.89 -9.30
N ARG A 42 22.47 12.42 -9.86
CA ARG A 42 22.69 12.35 -11.32
C ARG A 42 21.56 11.58 -12.00
N GLY A 43 20.69 12.32 -12.67
CA GLY A 43 19.49 11.81 -13.33
C GLY A 43 18.31 11.79 -12.36
N GLY A 44 17.56 12.90 -12.34
CA GLY A 44 16.40 13.05 -11.45
C GLY A 44 15.36 11.94 -11.65
N THR A 45 14.58 11.68 -10.62
CA THR A 45 13.43 10.77 -10.65
C THR A 45 12.16 11.56 -10.94
N GLY A 46 11.39 11.14 -11.95
CA GLY A 46 10.06 11.70 -12.21
C GLY A 46 9.01 11.10 -11.28
N PHE A 47 8.03 11.90 -10.86
CA PHE A 47 6.93 11.44 -10.00
C PHE A 47 5.58 11.73 -10.64
N ILE A 48 4.71 10.72 -10.70
CA ILE A 48 3.31 10.88 -11.10
C ILE A 48 2.45 10.18 -10.06
N SER A 49 1.56 10.92 -9.41
CA SER A 49 0.64 10.33 -8.44
C SER A 49 -0.69 11.04 -8.39
N TYR A 50 -1.75 10.29 -8.12
CA TYR A 50 -3.02 10.85 -7.68
C TYR A 50 -3.82 9.82 -6.86
N GLY A 51 -4.83 10.30 -6.14
CA GLY A 51 -5.62 9.46 -5.25
C GLY A 51 -6.39 8.36 -5.98
N GLY A 52 -6.22 7.11 -5.53
CA GLY A 52 -6.99 5.97 -6.03
C GLY A 52 -6.57 5.43 -7.39
N MET A 53 -5.35 5.73 -7.86
CA MET A 53 -4.81 5.19 -9.12
C MET A 53 -4.96 3.67 -9.21
N LYS A 54 -5.53 3.22 -10.32
CA LYS A 54 -5.73 1.80 -10.68
C LYS A 54 -4.73 1.36 -11.74
N PHE A 55 -4.66 0.05 -11.98
CA PHE A 55 -3.82 -0.51 -13.05
C PHE A 55 -4.13 0.04 -14.44
N GLU A 56 -5.41 0.30 -14.74
CA GLU A 56 -5.84 0.78 -16.06
C GLU A 56 -5.35 2.19 -16.36
N ASP A 57 -5.12 2.99 -15.33
CA ASP A 57 -4.72 4.38 -15.49
C ASP A 57 -3.22 4.55 -15.78
N VAL A 58 -2.42 3.52 -15.53
CA VAL A 58 -0.97 3.58 -15.70
C VAL A 58 -0.62 3.94 -17.14
N SER A 59 -1.37 3.45 -18.14
CA SER A 59 -1.14 3.81 -19.55
C SER A 59 -1.16 5.33 -19.78
N ALA A 60 -2.15 6.03 -19.22
CA ALA A 60 -2.25 7.48 -19.33
C ALA A 60 -1.10 8.17 -18.57
N ALA A 61 -0.71 7.65 -17.42
CA ALA A 61 0.45 8.16 -16.68
C ALA A 61 1.75 8.03 -17.49
N LEU A 62 1.91 6.96 -18.28
CA LEU A 62 3.10 6.78 -19.12
C LEU A 62 3.24 7.88 -20.17
N GLU A 63 2.17 8.48 -20.68
CA GLU A 63 2.26 9.55 -21.70
C GLU A 63 3.03 10.77 -21.21
N TYR A 64 3.03 11.02 -19.90
CA TYR A 64 3.71 12.16 -19.27
C TYR A 64 5.19 11.91 -18.94
N LEU A 65 5.70 10.69 -19.16
CA LEU A 65 7.09 10.36 -18.87
C LEU A 65 8.01 10.69 -20.06
N PRO A 66 9.21 11.24 -19.85
CA PRO A 66 10.13 11.43 -20.97
C PRO A 66 10.60 10.07 -21.53
N PRO A 67 10.96 9.97 -22.82
CA PRO A 67 11.44 8.72 -23.43
C PRO A 67 12.75 8.21 -22.82
N THR A 68 13.47 9.07 -22.09
CA THR A 68 14.72 8.75 -21.40
C THR A 68 14.55 7.90 -20.14
N VAL A 69 13.32 7.66 -19.67
CA VAL A 69 13.06 6.80 -18.52
C VAL A 69 13.37 5.34 -18.87
N GLU A 70 14.31 4.73 -18.14
CA GLU A 70 14.72 3.34 -18.32
C GLU A 70 14.23 2.43 -17.18
N THR A 71 13.98 3.01 -15.99
CA THR A 71 13.51 2.28 -14.80
C THR A 71 12.23 2.88 -14.26
N LEU A 72 11.22 2.05 -14.04
CA LEU A 72 9.91 2.46 -13.54
C LEU A 72 9.59 1.74 -12.23
N VAL A 73 9.20 2.49 -11.21
CA VAL A 73 8.56 1.94 -10.00
C VAL A 73 7.05 2.18 -10.11
N LEU A 74 6.27 1.12 -9.90
CA LEU A 74 4.81 1.17 -9.93
C LEU A 74 4.27 0.85 -8.53
N HIS A 75 3.64 1.82 -7.87
CA HIS A 75 2.91 1.65 -6.62
C HIS A 75 1.41 1.83 -6.86
N VAL A 76 0.80 0.79 -7.43
CA VAL A 76 -0.61 0.76 -7.84
C VAL A 76 -1.24 -0.58 -7.49
N GLY A 77 -2.57 -0.63 -7.56
CA GLY A 77 -3.33 -1.87 -7.33
C GLY A 77 -4.01 -1.94 -5.96
N THR A 78 -3.72 -1.02 -5.03
CA THR A 78 -4.43 -0.96 -3.75
C THR A 78 -5.93 -0.72 -3.94
N ALA A 79 -6.31 0.09 -4.92
CA ALA A 79 -7.71 0.32 -5.30
C ALA A 79 -8.33 -0.91 -5.99
N ASP A 80 -7.61 -1.54 -6.92
CA ASP A 80 -8.07 -2.73 -7.63
C ASP A 80 -8.37 -3.91 -6.69
N ILE A 81 -7.48 -4.15 -5.71
CA ILE A 81 -7.66 -5.22 -4.72
C ILE A 81 -8.88 -4.92 -3.83
N ALA A 82 -9.06 -3.66 -3.43
CA ALA A 82 -10.20 -3.26 -2.61
C ALA A 82 -11.55 -3.42 -3.34
N GLU A 83 -11.57 -3.28 -4.65
CA GLU A 83 -12.79 -3.36 -5.48
C GLU A 83 -13.10 -4.78 -5.96
N SER A 84 -12.08 -5.52 -6.37
CA SER A 84 -12.25 -6.77 -7.15
C SER A 84 -11.50 -7.99 -6.60
N GLY A 85 -10.82 -7.85 -5.46
CA GLY A 85 -10.03 -8.92 -4.86
C GLY A 85 -8.75 -9.24 -5.64
N SER A 86 -8.02 -10.24 -5.16
CA SER A 86 -6.68 -10.58 -5.64
C SER A 86 -6.67 -11.20 -7.03
N SER A 87 -7.55 -12.16 -7.33
CA SER A 87 -7.57 -12.88 -8.61
C SER A 87 -7.79 -11.95 -9.80
N SER A 88 -8.84 -11.10 -9.75
CA SER A 88 -9.11 -10.11 -10.80
C SER A 88 -7.97 -9.08 -10.92
N SER A 89 -7.42 -8.67 -9.78
CA SER A 89 -6.28 -7.73 -9.75
C SER A 89 -5.02 -8.29 -10.41
N LEU A 90 -4.75 -9.60 -10.31
CA LEU A 90 -3.62 -10.24 -10.98
C LEU A 90 -3.77 -10.23 -12.50
N GLU A 91 -4.98 -10.45 -13.02
CA GLU A 91 -5.24 -10.35 -14.46
C GLU A 91 -5.09 -8.91 -14.97
N LYS A 92 -5.59 -7.95 -14.20
CA LYS A 92 -5.41 -6.52 -14.50
C LYS A 92 -3.92 -6.12 -14.49
N LEU A 93 -3.15 -6.62 -13.51
CA LEU A 93 -1.69 -6.42 -13.45
C LEU A 93 -1.00 -6.95 -14.72
N ARG A 94 -1.30 -8.18 -15.14
CA ARG A 94 -0.70 -8.77 -16.35
C ARG A 94 -1.02 -7.94 -17.60
N ARG A 95 -2.28 -7.53 -17.77
CA ARG A 95 -2.70 -6.67 -18.88
C ARG A 95 -2.02 -5.31 -18.86
N MET A 96 -1.91 -4.69 -17.69
CA MET A 96 -1.16 -3.44 -17.53
C MET A 96 0.31 -3.61 -17.94
N LEU A 97 1.01 -4.64 -17.46
CA LEU A 97 2.41 -4.86 -17.80
C LEU A 97 2.63 -5.07 -19.30
N ALA A 98 1.73 -5.82 -19.97
CA ALA A 98 1.76 -5.97 -21.42
C ALA A 98 1.60 -4.62 -22.14
N ARG A 99 0.66 -3.77 -21.69
CA ARG A 99 0.48 -2.42 -22.23
C ARG A 99 1.70 -1.54 -21.98
N VAL A 100 2.27 -1.56 -20.78
CA VAL A 100 3.49 -0.79 -20.45
C VAL A 100 4.61 -1.19 -21.40
N ARG A 101 4.80 -2.49 -21.65
CA ARG A 101 5.85 -2.98 -22.56
C ARG A 101 5.64 -2.51 -24.00
N LEU A 102 4.39 -2.49 -24.46
CA LEU A 102 4.03 -2.01 -25.80
C LEU A 102 4.29 -0.50 -25.94
N HIS A 103 3.89 0.31 -24.96
CA HIS A 103 4.01 1.77 -25.02
C HIS A 103 5.44 2.26 -24.73
N ARG A 104 6.22 1.47 -23.98
CA ARG A 104 7.55 1.84 -23.50
C ARG A 104 8.55 0.70 -23.71
N PRO A 105 8.86 0.31 -24.96
CA PRO A 105 9.77 -0.79 -25.24
C PRO A 105 11.21 -0.55 -24.75
N ALA A 106 11.61 0.71 -24.59
CA ALA A 106 12.92 1.11 -24.06
C ALA A 106 13.07 0.95 -22.54
N LEU A 107 11.98 0.69 -21.79
CA LEU A 107 12.08 0.39 -20.36
C LEU A 107 12.90 -0.88 -20.14
N LYS A 108 13.98 -0.74 -19.37
CA LYS A 108 14.89 -1.84 -19.00
C LYS A 108 14.42 -2.57 -17.74
N ARG A 109 13.71 -1.88 -16.85
CA ARG A 109 13.30 -2.43 -15.55
C ARG A 109 11.96 -1.86 -15.08
N ILE A 110 11.12 -2.73 -14.54
CA ILE A 110 9.91 -2.37 -13.79
C ILE A 110 10.01 -2.96 -12.38
N CYS A 111 9.78 -2.14 -11.36
CA CYS A 111 9.74 -2.51 -9.96
C CYS A 111 8.31 -2.33 -9.43
N LEU A 112 7.62 -3.44 -9.19
CA LEU A 112 6.29 -3.45 -8.59
C LEU A 112 6.40 -3.23 -7.08
N SER A 113 5.99 -2.07 -6.62
CA SER A 113 5.88 -1.78 -5.20
C SER A 113 4.58 -2.41 -4.67
N LEU A 114 4.75 -3.37 -3.77
CA LEU A 114 3.64 -4.19 -3.29
C LEU A 114 2.72 -3.42 -2.32
N PRO A 115 1.41 -3.73 -2.29
CA PRO A 115 0.45 -3.02 -1.46
C PRO A 115 0.82 -3.14 0.02
N LEU A 116 0.68 -2.02 0.74
CA LEU A 116 0.92 -1.98 2.18
C LEU A 116 -0.32 -2.48 2.96
N PRO A 117 -0.12 -3.12 4.13
CA PRO A 117 -1.23 -3.51 4.99
C PRO A 117 -2.03 -2.29 5.43
N ARG A 118 -3.36 -2.42 5.41
CA ARG A 118 -4.28 -1.39 5.91
C ARG A 118 -4.66 -1.65 7.35
N THR A 119 -4.96 -0.58 8.08
CA THR A 119 -5.61 -0.66 9.40
C THR A 119 -6.84 0.25 9.42
N LEU A 120 -7.67 0.19 10.47
CA LEU A 120 -8.91 0.97 10.53
C LEU A 120 -8.67 2.47 10.32
N ASN A 121 -9.13 3.04 9.21
CA ASN A 121 -8.95 4.47 8.96
C ASN A 121 -9.65 5.30 10.05
N ARG A 122 -8.88 6.13 10.77
CA ARG A 122 -9.41 6.98 11.86
C ARG A 122 -10.35 8.08 11.36
N ARG A 123 -10.22 8.51 10.11
CA ARG A 123 -11.01 9.60 9.52
C ARG A 123 -12.43 9.18 9.12
N ARG A 124 -12.69 7.88 8.96
CA ARG A 124 -14.04 7.36 8.73
C ARG A 124 -14.66 6.94 10.05
N ARG A 125 -15.65 7.69 10.55
CA ARG A 125 -16.49 7.25 11.68
C ARG A 125 -17.17 5.93 11.27
N GLY A 126 -17.08 4.90 12.12
CA GLY A 126 -17.64 3.57 11.85
C GLY A 126 -16.72 2.60 11.11
N GLY A 127 -15.41 2.62 11.42
CA GLY A 127 -14.41 1.79 10.75
C GLY A 127 -14.82 0.31 10.58
N ASP A 128 -14.83 -0.15 9.32
CA ASP A 128 -15.22 -1.51 8.96
C ASP A 128 -14.04 -2.48 9.12
N TRP A 129 -13.96 -3.12 10.28
CA TRP A 129 -12.96 -4.17 10.54
C TRP A 129 -13.11 -5.37 9.61
N ARG A 130 -14.33 -5.67 9.12
CA ARG A 130 -14.55 -6.77 8.18
C ARG A 130 -13.90 -6.45 6.84
N PHE A 131 -14.10 -5.23 6.33
CA PHE A 131 -13.39 -4.74 5.16
C PHE A 131 -11.87 -4.81 5.34
N VAL A 132 -11.31 -4.28 6.44
CA VAL A 132 -9.86 -4.29 6.66
C VAL A 132 -9.29 -5.70 6.68
N ARG A 133 -9.98 -6.64 7.36
CA ARG A 133 -9.56 -8.05 7.41
C ARG A 133 -9.62 -8.70 6.03
N SER A 134 -10.73 -8.52 5.31
CA SER A 134 -10.92 -9.07 3.97
C SER A 134 -9.88 -8.50 2.98
N PHE A 135 -9.71 -7.18 2.97
CA PHE A 135 -8.70 -6.50 2.15
C PHE A 135 -7.29 -7.03 2.42
N ASN A 136 -6.88 -7.12 3.70
CA ASN A 136 -5.54 -7.59 4.03
C ASN A 136 -5.32 -9.07 3.67
N CYS A 137 -6.39 -9.90 3.69
CA CYS A 137 -6.35 -11.28 3.23
C CYS A 137 -6.08 -11.32 1.71
N GLU A 138 -6.86 -10.58 0.93
CA GLU A 138 -6.69 -10.47 -0.53
C GLU A 138 -5.33 -9.86 -0.90
N ALA A 139 -4.90 -8.80 -0.23
CA ALA A 139 -3.61 -8.18 -0.46
C ALA A 139 -2.45 -9.16 -0.17
N SER A 140 -2.56 -9.97 0.88
CA SER A 140 -1.57 -11.02 1.19
C SER A 140 -1.51 -12.09 0.12
N HIS A 141 -2.67 -12.53 -0.39
CA HIS A 141 -2.77 -13.48 -1.50
C HIS A 141 -2.12 -12.90 -2.77
N PHE A 142 -2.50 -11.68 -3.14
CA PHE A 142 -1.94 -10.96 -4.28
C PHE A 142 -0.42 -10.82 -4.17
N VAL A 143 0.10 -10.42 -3.00
CA VAL A 143 1.53 -10.29 -2.73
C VAL A 143 2.27 -11.61 -2.94
N ARG A 144 1.74 -12.71 -2.38
CA ARG A 144 2.34 -14.04 -2.54
C ARG A 144 2.41 -14.44 -4.01
N GLU A 145 1.32 -14.27 -4.75
CA GLU A 145 1.28 -14.63 -6.17
C GLU A 145 2.24 -13.78 -7.00
N VAL A 146 2.29 -12.46 -6.80
CA VAL A 146 3.24 -11.59 -7.51
C VAL A 146 4.69 -12.01 -7.25
N ARG A 147 5.03 -12.39 -6.01
CA ARG A 147 6.38 -12.91 -5.69
C ARG A 147 6.69 -14.18 -6.48
N CYS A 148 5.79 -15.15 -6.46
CA CYS A 148 5.94 -16.41 -7.20
C CYS A 148 6.09 -16.17 -8.71
N LEU A 149 5.27 -15.29 -9.28
CA LEU A 149 5.32 -14.96 -10.71
C LEU A 149 6.60 -14.21 -11.09
N CYS A 150 7.12 -13.33 -10.22
CA CYS A 150 8.41 -12.67 -10.45
C CYS A 150 9.58 -13.66 -10.36
N GLN A 151 9.58 -14.57 -9.40
CA GLN A 151 10.61 -15.59 -9.23
C GLN A 151 10.67 -16.55 -10.42
N ARG A 152 9.50 -16.98 -10.90
CA ARG A 152 9.35 -17.80 -12.12
C ARG A 152 9.53 -17.02 -13.43
N LYS A 153 9.73 -15.69 -13.35
CA LYS A 153 9.85 -14.76 -14.49
C LYS A 153 8.62 -14.74 -15.42
N GLU A 154 7.45 -15.16 -14.95
CA GLU A 154 6.20 -15.19 -15.71
C GLU A 154 5.64 -13.78 -15.99
N LEU A 155 6.02 -12.77 -15.19
CA LEU A 155 5.72 -11.36 -15.48
C LEU A 155 6.73 -10.70 -16.44
N GLY A 156 7.77 -11.44 -16.85
CA GLY A 156 8.87 -10.97 -17.67
C GLY A 156 10.17 -10.77 -16.88
N ALA A 157 11.31 -11.02 -17.55
CA ALA A 157 12.63 -10.97 -16.91
C ALA A 157 13.03 -9.58 -16.39
N TYR A 158 12.41 -8.51 -16.90
CA TYR A 158 12.63 -7.11 -16.53
C TYR A 158 11.76 -6.65 -15.35
N VAL A 159 10.82 -7.48 -14.90
CA VAL A 159 9.94 -7.17 -13.76
C VAL A 159 10.55 -7.70 -12.47
N ARG A 160 10.55 -6.85 -11.45
CA ARG A 160 10.93 -7.14 -10.06
C ARG A 160 9.84 -6.63 -9.14
N TYR A 161 9.85 -7.05 -7.89
CA TYR A 161 8.97 -6.50 -6.85
C TYR A 161 9.79 -5.83 -5.74
N ILE A 162 9.17 -4.90 -5.05
CA ILE A 162 9.67 -4.28 -3.83
C ILE A 162 8.78 -4.80 -2.70
N ASP A 163 9.34 -5.67 -1.88
CA ASP A 163 8.70 -6.08 -0.65
C ASP A 163 9.12 -5.14 0.47
N HIS A 164 8.14 -4.40 0.99
CA HIS A 164 8.41 -3.42 2.02
C HIS A 164 8.57 -4.04 3.42
N ALA A 165 8.23 -5.33 3.60
CA ALA A 165 8.29 -6.04 4.88
C ALA A 165 7.59 -5.33 6.06
N PHE A 166 6.62 -4.43 5.78
CA PHE A 166 5.88 -3.69 6.83
C PHE A 166 5.13 -4.64 7.77
N HIS A 167 4.87 -5.87 7.33
CA HIS A 167 4.24 -6.88 8.16
C HIS A 167 5.12 -7.32 9.34
N GLU A 168 6.44 -7.26 9.19
CA GLU A 168 7.42 -7.69 10.17
C GLU A 168 7.81 -6.59 11.15
N LEU A 169 7.41 -5.33 10.88
CA LEU A 169 7.72 -4.20 11.73
C LEU A 169 6.76 -4.12 12.93
N PRO A 170 7.26 -4.19 14.19
CA PRO A 170 6.43 -4.09 15.39
C PRO A 170 5.71 -2.72 15.53
N ALA A 171 6.18 -1.71 14.80
CA ALA A 171 5.72 -0.32 14.87
C ALA A 171 4.78 0.10 13.73
N ARG A 172 3.92 -0.79 13.19
CA ARG A 172 3.00 -0.43 12.06
C ARG A 172 2.18 0.84 12.28
N ARG A 173 1.86 1.16 13.54
CA ARG A 173 1.14 2.40 13.90
C ARG A 173 1.96 3.67 13.64
N VAL A 174 3.28 3.59 13.74
CA VAL A 174 4.19 4.73 13.54
C VAL A 174 4.28 5.09 12.07
N PHE A 175 4.10 4.13 11.16
CA PHE A 175 4.25 4.34 9.71
C PHE A 175 2.97 4.77 8.99
N ALA A 176 1.84 4.88 9.68
CA ALA A 176 0.57 5.28 9.08
C ALA A 176 -0.09 6.44 9.85
N ALA A 177 -0.22 7.61 9.21
CA ALA A 177 -0.78 8.82 9.81
C ALA A 177 -2.25 8.64 10.21
N ASP A 178 -3.04 8.09 9.30
CA ASP A 178 -4.49 7.86 9.50
C ASP A 178 -4.87 6.39 9.32
N ARG A 179 -3.87 5.49 9.40
CA ARG A 179 -4.01 4.03 9.22
C ARG A 179 -4.28 3.55 7.78
N LEU A 180 -4.38 4.48 6.82
CA LEU A 180 -4.41 4.24 5.38
C LEU A 180 -3.22 4.91 4.68
N HIS A 181 -3.01 6.19 4.94
CA HIS A 181 -1.91 7.00 4.41
C HIS A 181 -0.68 6.87 5.30
N ALA A 182 0.49 6.90 4.66
CA ALA A 182 1.76 6.87 5.36
C ALA A 182 1.94 8.11 6.26
N SER A 183 2.53 7.92 7.44
CA SER A 183 3.08 9.02 8.25
C SER A 183 4.34 9.59 7.61
N PHE A 184 4.90 10.65 8.19
CA PHE A 184 6.20 11.17 7.74
C PHE A 184 7.29 10.08 7.75
N GLU A 185 7.38 9.29 8.81
CA GLU A 185 8.30 8.16 8.92
C GLU A 185 7.97 7.05 7.91
N GLY A 186 6.69 6.81 7.65
CA GLY A 186 6.23 5.84 6.64
C GLY A 186 6.62 6.27 5.23
N VAL A 187 6.48 7.55 4.89
CA VAL A 187 6.89 8.12 3.60
C VAL A 187 8.41 8.05 3.46
N ALA A 188 9.17 8.37 4.51
CA ALA A 188 10.63 8.28 4.50
C ALA A 188 11.14 6.85 4.24
N LEU A 189 10.55 5.86 4.92
CA LEU A 189 10.86 4.44 4.72
C LEU A 189 10.49 3.96 3.31
N LEU A 190 9.33 4.39 2.81
CA LEU A 190 8.89 4.09 1.45
C LEU A 190 9.85 4.68 0.41
N ALA A 191 10.29 5.93 0.61
CA ALA A 191 11.28 6.59 -0.23
C ALA A 191 12.63 5.86 -0.23
N GLU A 192 13.09 5.37 0.92
CA GLU A 192 14.31 4.56 1.01
C GLU A 192 14.21 3.27 0.18
N HIS A 193 13.10 2.55 0.29
CA HIS A 193 12.86 1.36 -0.52
C HIS A 193 12.88 1.66 -2.03
N PHE A 194 12.34 2.81 -2.45
CA PHE A 194 12.39 3.22 -3.86
C PHE A 194 13.77 3.65 -4.31
N ARG A 195 14.51 4.44 -3.51
CA ARG A 195 15.90 4.80 -3.84
C ARG A 195 16.76 3.54 -4.02
N ASN A 196 16.57 2.55 -3.16
CA ASN A 196 17.28 1.27 -3.27
C ASN A 196 16.89 0.50 -4.55
N ALA A 197 15.61 0.50 -4.94
CA ALA A 197 15.14 -0.14 -6.17
C ALA A 197 15.63 0.56 -7.44
N LEU A 198 15.72 1.89 -7.40
CA LEU A 198 16.18 2.74 -8.50
C LEU A 198 17.70 2.76 -8.64
N SER A 199 18.44 2.49 -7.56
CA SER A 199 19.90 2.39 -7.57
C SER A 199 20.34 1.19 -8.41
N PHE A 200 21.16 1.44 -9.43
CA PHE A 200 21.69 0.42 -10.35
C PHE A 200 22.46 -0.72 -9.63
N ARG A 201 22.89 -0.48 -8.39
CA ARG A 201 23.67 -1.37 -7.51
C ARG A 201 22.87 -2.40 -6.70
N ALA A 202 21.58 -2.64 -6.97
CA ALA A 202 20.83 -3.70 -6.28
C ALA A 202 21.25 -5.13 -6.70
N LEU A 203 22.54 -5.46 -6.56
CA LEU A 203 23.07 -6.80 -6.40
C LEU A 203 22.79 -7.23 -4.96
N GLY A 204 22.05 -8.32 -4.78
CA GLY A 204 21.96 -9.03 -3.50
C GLY A 204 20.98 -8.44 -2.49
N TRP A 205 19.69 -8.66 -2.69
CA TRP A 205 18.75 -8.74 -1.56
C TRP A 205 19.07 -10.01 -0.76
N GLN A 206 20.11 -9.96 0.07
CA GLN A 206 20.15 -10.74 1.30
C GLN A 206 19.70 -9.82 2.43
N ARG A 207 18.68 -10.31 3.16
CA ARG A 207 18.06 -9.73 4.35
C ARG A 207 19.10 -9.07 5.26
N ARG A 208 19.28 -7.75 5.16
CA ARG A 208 19.78 -6.98 6.30
C ARG A 208 18.54 -6.46 7.03
N PRO A 209 18.29 -6.89 8.28
CA PRO A 209 17.20 -6.34 9.06
C PRO A 209 17.43 -4.83 9.18
N PHE A 210 16.39 -4.07 8.85
CA PHE A 210 16.31 -2.65 9.16
C PHE A 210 16.56 -2.50 10.67
N LYS A 211 17.72 -1.97 11.04
CA LYS A 211 17.96 -1.51 12.41
C LYS A 211 17.42 -0.09 12.47
N PRO A 212 16.24 0.16 13.07
CA PRO A 212 15.83 1.53 13.33
C PRO A 212 16.95 2.19 14.13
N ARG A 213 17.44 3.32 13.62
CA ARG A 213 18.41 4.14 14.35
C ARG A 213 17.71 4.57 15.63
N ALA A 214 18.21 4.09 16.78
CA ALA A 214 17.69 4.53 18.07
C ALA A 214 17.73 6.06 18.10
N PRO A 215 16.71 6.73 18.64
CA PRO A 215 16.80 8.16 18.88
C PRO A 215 18.06 8.40 19.70
N ASN A 216 18.90 9.32 19.22
CA ASN A 216 20.14 9.71 19.88
C ASN A 216 19.79 10.22 21.29
N ASN A 217 19.88 9.35 22.29
CA ASN A 217 20.08 9.81 23.66
C ASN A 217 21.58 10.11 23.80
N PRO A 218 21.97 11.33 24.17
CA PRO A 218 23.34 11.61 24.58
C PRO A 218 23.58 10.99 25.95
N THR A 219 24.69 10.28 26.13
CA THR A 219 25.31 10.10 27.46
C THR A 219 26.79 9.81 27.23
N PRO A 220 27.71 10.46 27.96
CA PRO A 220 27.92 10.09 29.36
C PRO A 220 28.16 11.29 30.30
N GLY A 221 27.38 11.34 31.38
CA GLY A 221 27.61 12.20 32.54
C GLY A 221 27.07 11.48 33.76
N ALA A 222 27.70 10.37 34.15
CA ALA A 222 27.38 9.70 35.40
C ALA A 222 28.00 10.49 36.55
N THR A 223 27.17 10.92 37.51
CA THR A 223 27.59 11.13 38.90
C THR A 223 26.77 10.21 39.80
N PRO A 224 27.39 9.59 40.82
CA PRO A 224 26.75 8.56 41.62
C PRO A 224 26.02 9.18 42.82
N ALA A 225 24.69 9.18 42.78
CA ALA A 225 23.89 9.33 43.98
C ALA A 225 22.61 8.49 43.85
N GLN A 226 22.56 7.42 44.64
CA GLN A 226 21.36 6.83 45.26
C GLN A 226 20.24 6.42 44.27
N ARG A 227 20.11 5.15 43.83
CA ARG A 227 19.84 3.95 44.65
C ARG A 227 18.97 4.24 45.87
N GLU A 228 17.68 4.37 45.66
CA GLU A 228 16.65 3.92 46.60
C GLU A 228 15.29 3.82 45.91
N CYS A 229 14.38 3.04 46.51
CA CYS A 229 13.04 2.72 46.02
C CYS A 229 12.93 1.68 44.88
N GLN A 230 13.60 0.53 45.09
CA GLN A 230 12.89 -0.73 44.86
C GLN A 230 11.90 -0.94 46.00
N ARG A 231 10.60 -0.75 45.76
CA ARG A 231 9.52 -1.40 46.54
C ARG A 231 8.30 -1.57 45.64
N ALA A 232 8.05 -2.82 45.26
CA ALA A 232 6.76 -3.26 44.76
C ALA A 232 5.72 -3.22 45.91
N PRO A 233 4.46 -2.89 45.65
CA PRO A 233 3.36 -3.31 46.51
C PRO A 233 2.79 -4.66 46.04
N PRO A 234 2.24 -5.47 46.96
CA PRO A 234 1.87 -6.86 46.73
C PRO A 234 0.50 -7.02 46.05
N SER A 235 0.35 -8.14 45.35
CA SER A 235 -0.93 -8.73 44.97
C SER A 235 -1.78 -9.05 46.20
N PRO A 236 -3.12 -9.00 46.09
CA PRO A 236 -3.99 -9.87 46.84
C PRO A 236 -4.61 -10.94 45.92
N GLU A 237 -4.29 -12.20 46.22
CA GLU A 237 -5.22 -13.32 45.99
C GLU A 237 -6.41 -13.17 46.95
N VAL A 238 -7.63 -13.51 46.51
CA VAL A 238 -8.52 -14.53 47.12
C VAL A 238 -9.72 -14.74 46.17
N SER A 239 -10.02 -16.01 45.89
CA SER A 239 -11.08 -16.64 45.07
C SER A 239 -12.47 -16.63 45.76
N PRO A 240 -13.44 -17.53 45.43
CA PRO A 240 -14.28 -17.72 44.24
C PRO A 240 -15.81 -17.58 44.56
N THR A 241 -16.68 -18.16 43.71
CA THR A 241 -18.16 -18.40 43.86
C THR A 241 -19.02 -17.24 43.29
N THR A 242 -20.03 -17.41 42.43
CA THR A 242 -21.11 -18.42 42.38
C THR A 242 -21.76 -18.45 40.98
N ALA A 243 -22.18 -19.63 40.53
CA ALA A 243 -23.02 -19.85 39.36
C ALA A 243 -24.49 -19.48 39.63
N VAL A 244 -25.16 -18.77 38.71
CA VAL A 244 -26.62 -18.76 38.57
C VAL A 244 -27.03 -18.60 37.10
N THR A 245 -27.60 -19.66 36.55
CA THR A 245 -28.63 -19.70 35.49
C THR A 245 -29.77 -20.57 36.06
N PRO A 246 -30.99 -20.64 35.51
CA PRO A 246 -31.59 -19.92 34.38
C PRO A 246 -32.99 -19.34 34.69
N LYS A 247 -33.56 -18.53 33.78
CA LYS A 247 -35.03 -18.43 33.64
C LYS A 247 -35.45 -18.47 32.18
N THR A 248 -36.34 -19.41 31.94
CA THR A 248 -37.00 -19.81 30.69
C THR A 248 -38.31 -19.05 30.48
N SER A 249 -38.55 -18.65 29.22
CA SER A 249 -39.83 -18.67 28.48
C SER A 249 -40.96 -17.69 28.89
N PRO A 250 -41.96 -17.35 28.01
CA PRO A 250 -42.40 -18.06 26.78
C PRO A 250 -42.70 -17.22 25.50
N ARG A 251 -42.68 -17.93 24.34
CA ARG A 251 -43.69 -18.02 23.23
C ARG A 251 -44.73 -16.85 23.08
N ARG A 252 -45.18 -16.35 21.91
CA ARG A 252 -45.42 -16.85 20.52
C ARG A 252 -46.06 -15.66 19.69
N PRO A 253 -46.72 -15.83 18.50
CA PRO A 253 -46.22 -15.92 17.11
C PRO A 253 -46.81 -14.86 16.12
N ASN A 254 -46.53 -15.08 14.83
CA ASN A 254 -47.30 -14.75 13.60
C ASN A 254 -46.82 -13.58 12.75
N GLY A 255 -46.64 -13.86 11.45
CA GLY A 255 -46.42 -12.86 10.42
C GLY A 255 -45.85 -13.45 9.13
N THR A 256 -46.62 -14.31 8.46
CA THR A 256 -46.29 -14.96 7.19
C THR A 256 -46.47 -14.02 6.00
N ARG A 257 -45.57 -14.14 5.00
CA ARG A 257 -45.76 -13.97 3.54
C ARG A 257 -46.09 -12.57 2.97
N GLN A 258 -45.28 -12.11 2.02
CA GLN A 258 -45.58 -12.18 0.57
C GLN A 258 -44.44 -11.54 -0.27
N THR A 259 -43.84 -12.35 -1.15
CA THR A 259 -43.28 -11.95 -2.46
C THR A 259 -44.42 -11.96 -3.50
N PRO A 260 -44.38 -11.14 -4.57
CA PRO A 260 -43.93 -11.62 -5.89
C PRO A 260 -43.32 -10.47 -6.78
N PRO A 261 -43.20 -10.61 -8.12
CA PRO A 261 -42.15 -11.31 -8.85
C PRO A 261 -41.34 -10.41 -9.83
N GLU A 262 -40.23 -10.94 -10.35
CA GLU A 262 -39.61 -10.50 -11.61
C GLU A 262 -40.48 -10.88 -12.83
N THR A 263 -40.53 -10.04 -13.88
CA THR A 263 -40.31 -10.47 -15.28
C THR A 263 -40.30 -9.30 -16.29
N THR A 264 -39.17 -9.18 -17.00
CA THR A 264 -38.96 -8.96 -18.45
C THR A 264 -39.57 -7.77 -19.23
N ASP A 265 -38.66 -6.92 -19.73
CA ASP A 265 -38.17 -6.83 -21.13
C ASP A 265 -38.93 -6.06 -22.24
N ALA A 266 -38.09 -5.42 -23.07
CA ALA A 266 -38.22 -4.98 -24.46
C ALA A 266 -39.23 -3.89 -24.92
N GLY A 267 -38.70 -2.86 -25.60
CA GLY A 267 -39.39 -2.22 -26.73
C GLY A 267 -39.29 -0.70 -26.84
N VAL A 268 -38.14 -0.14 -27.22
CA VAL A 268 -38.09 1.21 -27.82
C VAL A 268 -38.10 1.05 -29.34
N ARG A 269 -39.17 1.56 -29.97
CA ARG A 269 -39.29 1.76 -31.42
C ARG A 269 -38.81 3.16 -31.78
N ASN A 270 -38.29 3.25 -33.01
CA ASN A 270 -37.97 4.47 -33.73
C ASN A 270 -39.16 5.43 -33.80
N ASP A 271 -38.88 6.73 -33.66
CA ASP A 271 -39.14 7.78 -34.66
C ASP A 271 -38.13 8.92 -34.45
#